data_AF-F7S274-F1
#
_entry.id   AF-F7S274-F1
#
_cell.length_a   1.000
_cell.length_b   1.000
_cell.length_c   1.000
_cell.angle_alpha   90.00
_cell.angle_beta   90.00
_cell.angle_gamma   90.00
#
_symmetry.space_group_name_H-M   'P 1'
#
loop_
_entity.id
_entity.type
_entity.pdbx_description
1 polymer ?
#
loop_
_entity_poly.entity_id
_entity_poly.type
_entity_poly.pdbx_seq_one_letter_code
_entity_poly.pdbx_strand_id
1 'polypeptide(L)'
;MKVSIAITNAAAPGGQCVLGMQSRPGNPYDGHTLPGQIEQVERITGVAVARGYRGHGVEAEGRRIFISRQKRGITPTIRRELRRRAAIEPVIGHMKTDGHLGRNFLLGVDGDAINAVLAGVGHNLRLLRRWLIRFLCALLAWLYAANRSPSLSFAHRQIT
;
A
#
# COMPACT_ATOMS: atom_id res chain seq x y z
N MET A 1 -10.47 -4.52 18.70
CA MET A 1 -10.97 -3.67 17.60
C MET A 1 -10.73 -4.36 16.26
N LYS A 2 -11.74 -4.44 15.39
CA LYS A 2 -11.60 -4.96 14.02
C LYS A 2 -11.43 -3.80 13.04
N VAL A 3 -10.58 -3.99 12.04
CA VAL A 3 -10.21 -2.94 11.07
C VAL A 3 -10.34 -3.50 9.67
N SER A 4 -10.94 -2.73 8.77
CA SER A 4 -10.90 -2.99 7.33
C SER A 4 -9.84 -2.10 6.69
N ILE A 5 -9.10 -2.66 5.73
CA ILE A 5 -8.02 -1.95 5.05
C ILE A 5 -8.04 -2.21 3.55
N ALA A 6 -7.75 -1.17 2.79
CA ALA A 6 -7.48 -1.23 1.37
C ALA A 6 -6.08 -0.70 1.07
N ILE A 7 -5.32 -1.47 0.29
CA ILE A 7 -3.97 -1.11 -0.13
C ILE A 7 -3.82 -1.17 -1.65
N THR A 8 -2.79 -0.51 -2.18
CA THR A 8 -2.46 -0.57 -3.60
C THR A 8 -2.08 -1.99 -4.03
N ASN A 9 -2.58 -2.41 -5.20
CA ASN A 9 -2.32 -3.75 -5.73
C ASN A 9 -0.86 -3.95 -6.19
N ALA A 10 -0.29 -2.94 -6.86
CA ALA A 10 1.13 -2.92 -7.18
C ALA A 10 1.91 -2.40 -5.97
N ALA A 11 3.02 -3.07 -5.65
CA ALA A 11 4.08 -2.40 -4.92
C ALA A 11 4.58 -1.29 -5.86
N ALA A 12 4.30 -0.04 -5.52
CA ALA A 12 5.06 1.04 -6.11
C ALA A 12 6.55 0.79 -5.78
N PRO A 13 7.52 1.39 -6.51
CA PRO A 13 8.93 1.31 -6.14
C PRO A 13 9.22 1.70 -4.67
N GLY A 14 8.29 2.41 -4.03
CA GLY A 14 8.32 2.78 -2.61
C GLY A 14 7.52 1.89 -1.65
N GLY A 15 6.83 0.84 -2.10
CA GLY A 15 6.02 -0.07 -1.27
C GLY A 15 4.52 -0.04 -1.56
N GLN A 16 3.73 -0.70 -0.70
CA GLN A 16 2.26 -0.72 -0.78
C GLN A 16 1.67 0.37 0.11
N CYS A 17 0.97 1.32 -0.51
CA CYS A 17 0.31 2.42 0.20
C CYS A 17 -1.07 1.98 0.68
N VAL A 18 -1.46 2.48 1.85
CA VAL A 18 -2.81 2.38 2.38
C VAL A 18 -3.68 3.43 1.71
N LEU A 19 -4.74 3.00 1.04
CA LEU A 19 -5.70 3.87 0.34
C LEU A 19 -6.94 4.16 1.19
N GLY A 20 -7.30 3.23 2.06
CA GLY A 20 -8.43 3.36 2.95
C GLY A 20 -8.25 2.49 4.18
N MET A 21 -8.75 2.97 5.31
CA MET A 21 -8.71 2.26 6.58
C MET A 21 -9.92 2.67 7.42
N GLN A 22 -10.63 1.70 7.99
CA GLN A 22 -11.84 1.93 8.79
C GLN A 22 -11.88 1.01 10.00
N SER A 23 -12.26 1.58 11.16
CA SER A 23 -12.70 0.78 12.29
C SER A 23 -14.03 0.10 11.97
N ARG A 24 -14.20 -1.11 12.50
CA ARG A 24 -15.42 -1.90 12.37
C ARG A 24 -15.88 -2.31 13.78
N PRO A 25 -16.69 -1.48 14.46
CA PRO A 25 -17.26 -1.83 15.76
C PRO A 25 -18.18 -3.06 15.64
N GLY A 26 -18.32 -3.82 16.73
CA GLY A 26 -19.17 -5.02 16.75
C GLY A 26 -18.59 -6.28 16.09
N ASN A 27 -17.30 -6.26 15.71
CA ASN A 27 -16.58 -7.42 15.15
C ASN A 27 -17.32 -8.12 13.98
N PRO A 28 -17.73 -7.39 12.93
CA PRO A 28 -18.49 -7.96 11.83
C PRO A 28 -17.68 -9.02 11.06
N TYR A 29 -18.37 -9.99 10.45
CA TYR A 29 -17.76 -10.93 9.52
C TYR A 29 -17.09 -10.20 8.35
N ASP A 30 -15.96 -10.72 7.87
CA ASP A 30 -15.11 -10.02 6.87
C ASP A 30 -15.88 -9.65 5.59
N GLY A 31 -16.79 -10.52 5.16
CA GLY A 31 -17.64 -10.29 3.99
C GLY A 31 -18.54 -9.05 4.10
N HIS A 32 -18.96 -8.68 5.32
CA HIS A 32 -19.81 -7.51 5.56
C HIS A 32 -19.02 -6.20 5.59
N THR A 33 -17.69 -6.26 5.66
CA THR A 33 -16.83 -5.07 5.73
C THR A 33 -16.41 -4.54 4.36
N LEU A 34 -16.56 -5.37 3.33
CA LEU A 34 -16.08 -5.09 1.97
C LEU A 34 -16.84 -3.93 1.29
N PRO A 35 -18.19 -3.83 1.35
CA PRO A 35 -18.91 -2.75 0.68
C PRO A 35 -18.49 -1.36 1.18
N GLY A 36 -18.47 -1.16 2.51
CA GLY A 36 -18.08 0.13 3.08
C GLY A 36 -16.61 0.48 2.85
N GLN A 37 -15.74 -0.51 2.68
CA GLN A 37 -14.34 -0.27 2.34
C GLN A 37 -14.16 0.19 0.89
N ILE A 38 -14.94 -0.37 -0.04
CA ILE A 38 -14.95 0.05 -1.45
C ILE A 38 -15.44 1.48 -1.56
N GLU A 39 -16.59 1.78 -0.93
CA GLU A 39 -17.15 3.14 -0.91
C GLU A 39 -16.16 4.17 -0.37
N GLN A 40 -15.43 3.83 0.69
CA GLN A 40 -14.39 4.71 1.23
C GLN A 40 -13.29 5.00 0.21
N VAL A 41 -12.75 3.96 -0.44
CA VAL A 41 -11.65 4.12 -1.40
C VAL A 41 -12.11 4.91 -2.62
N GLU A 42 -13.32 4.66 -3.12
CA GLU A 42 -13.90 5.41 -4.24
C GLU A 42 -14.05 6.89 -3.86
N ARG A 43 -14.53 7.18 -2.65
CA ARG A 43 -14.64 8.56 -2.13
C ARG A 43 -13.29 9.24 -1.98
N ILE A 44 -12.27 8.54 -1.47
CA ILE A 44 -10.94 9.13 -1.23
C ILE A 44 -10.18 9.36 -2.53
N THR A 45 -10.22 8.39 -3.45
CA THR A 45 -9.42 8.42 -4.68
C THR A 45 -10.14 9.08 -5.85
N GLY A 46 -11.47 9.20 -5.80
CA GLY A 46 -12.31 9.61 -6.93
C GLY A 46 -12.35 8.56 -8.07
N VAL A 47 -11.72 7.40 -7.88
CA VAL A 47 -11.61 6.34 -8.89
C VAL A 47 -12.52 5.19 -8.48
N ALA A 48 -13.42 4.81 -9.40
CA ALA A 48 -14.22 3.61 -9.24
C ALA A 48 -13.28 2.40 -9.13
N VAL A 49 -13.35 1.66 -8.02
CA VAL A 49 -12.51 0.49 -7.82
C VAL A 49 -13.08 -0.63 -8.69
N ALA A 50 -12.34 -1.10 -9.69
CA ALA A 50 -12.79 -2.21 -10.53
C ALA A 50 -12.98 -3.48 -9.69
N ARG A 51 -14.24 -3.79 -9.39
CA ARG A 51 -14.69 -4.87 -8.50
C ARG A 51 -14.59 -6.24 -9.19
N GLY A 52 -13.36 -6.74 -9.33
CA GLY A 52 -13.09 -8.08 -9.88
C GLY A 52 -13.29 -8.15 -11.39
N TYR A 53 -12.38 -8.85 -12.07
CA TYR A 53 -12.47 -9.07 -13.51
C TYR A 53 -13.76 -9.82 -13.87
N ARG A 54 -14.42 -9.38 -14.95
CA ARG A 54 -15.64 -9.98 -15.50
C ARG A 54 -15.32 -11.41 -15.96
N GLY A 55 -15.96 -12.39 -15.32
CA GLY A 55 -15.83 -13.80 -15.66
C GLY A 55 -16.67 -14.66 -14.71
N HIS A 56 -17.81 -15.12 -15.20
CA HIS A 56 -18.92 -15.88 -14.60
C HIS A 56 -18.80 -16.52 -13.21
N GLY A 57 -19.86 -16.30 -12.40
CA GLY A 57 -20.35 -17.18 -11.34
C GLY A 57 -19.85 -16.85 -9.92
N VAL A 58 -20.54 -15.97 -9.20
CA VAL A 58 -21.62 -16.21 -8.20
C VAL A 58 -22.14 -14.83 -7.79
N GLU A 59 -23.44 -14.61 -7.88
CA GLU A 59 -24.09 -13.30 -7.77
C GLU A 59 -24.39 -12.93 -6.31
N ALA A 60 -23.58 -12.03 -5.77
CA ALA A 60 -24.12 -10.95 -4.94
C ALA A 60 -23.99 -9.69 -5.78
N GLU A 61 -25.12 -9.21 -6.32
CA GLU A 61 -25.20 -7.98 -7.13
C GLU A 61 -24.19 -7.91 -8.30
N GLY A 62 -24.07 -9.00 -9.08
CA GLY A 62 -23.28 -9.03 -10.32
C GLY A 62 -21.75 -8.95 -10.16
N ARG A 63 -21.20 -9.19 -8.96
CA ARG A 63 -19.77 -9.00 -8.65
C ARG A 63 -19.12 -10.26 -8.11
N ARG A 64 -17.91 -10.58 -8.59
CA ARG A 64 -17.21 -11.80 -8.21
C ARG A 64 -16.16 -11.52 -7.12
N ILE A 65 -16.49 -11.89 -5.88
CA ILE A 65 -15.57 -11.83 -4.74
C ILE A 65 -14.79 -13.15 -4.71
N PHE A 66 -13.49 -13.08 -4.99
CA PHE A 66 -12.61 -14.25 -4.86
C PHE A 66 -12.09 -14.36 -3.43
N ILE A 67 -12.50 -15.43 -2.75
CA ILE A 67 -12.06 -15.78 -1.40
C ILE A 67 -10.77 -16.61 -1.51
N SER A 68 -9.89 -16.47 -0.52
CA SER A 68 -8.69 -17.31 -0.44
C SER A 68 -9.07 -18.80 -0.41
N ARG A 69 -8.23 -19.67 -0.99
CA ARG A 69 -8.43 -21.14 -1.07
C ARG A 69 -9.56 -21.61 -2.00
N GLN A 70 -10.26 -20.72 -2.71
CA GLN A 70 -11.14 -21.14 -3.80
C GLN A 70 -10.32 -21.95 -4.83
N LYS A 71 -10.82 -23.11 -5.27
CA LYS A 71 -10.10 -23.97 -6.25
C LYS A 71 -10.72 -23.92 -7.65
N ARG A 72 -12.02 -23.62 -7.76
CA ARG A 72 -12.78 -23.58 -9.02
C ARG A 72 -12.98 -22.14 -9.50
N GLY A 73 -12.86 -21.91 -10.82
CA GLY A 73 -13.12 -20.61 -11.45
C GLY A 73 -12.00 -19.58 -11.36
N ILE A 74 -10.78 -20.00 -11.03
CA ILE A 74 -9.60 -19.13 -10.93
C ILE A 74 -8.84 -19.08 -12.25
N THR A 75 -8.81 -17.91 -12.88
CA THR A 75 -7.94 -17.64 -14.03
C THR A 75 -6.48 -17.42 -13.58
N PRO A 76 -5.49 -17.55 -14.47
CA PRO A 76 -4.08 -17.26 -14.14
C PRO A 76 -3.88 -15.87 -13.54
N THR A 77 -4.60 -14.87 -14.05
CA THR A 77 -4.60 -13.50 -13.52
C THR A 77 -5.10 -13.46 -12.08
N ILE A 78 -6.26 -14.08 -11.79
CA ILE A 78 -6.81 -14.14 -10.43
C ILE A 78 -5.85 -14.87 -9.48
N ARG A 79 -5.21 -15.97 -9.94
CA ARG A 79 -4.20 -16.68 -9.14
C ARG A 79 -3.01 -15.79 -8.81
N ARG A 80 -2.54 -14.99 -9.78
CA ARG A 80 -1.45 -14.03 -9.57
C ARG A 80 -1.85 -12.95 -8.56
N GLU A 81 -3.04 -12.37 -8.70
CA GLU A 81 -3.54 -11.35 -7.76
C GLU A 81 -3.75 -11.92 -6.35
N LEU A 82 -4.29 -13.14 -6.21
CA LEU A 82 -4.42 -13.83 -4.93
C LEU A 82 -3.04 -14.11 -4.29
N ARG A 83 -2.02 -14.45 -5.08
CA ARG A 83 -0.66 -14.60 -4.58
C ARG A 83 -0.06 -13.27 -4.13
N ARG A 84 -0.36 -12.18 -4.84
CA ARG A 84 0.04 -10.81 -4.45
C ARG A 84 -0.61 -10.33 -3.16
N ARG A 85 -1.82 -10.79 -2.84
CA ARG A 85 -2.48 -10.52 -1.55
C ARG A 85 -1.66 -11.00 -0.34
N ALA A 86 -0.74 -11.96 -0.50
CA ALA A 86 0.17 -12.35 0.58
C ALA A 86 1.03 -11.17 1.09
N ALA A 87 1.24 -10.14 0.27
CA ALA A 87 1.94 -8.93 0.68
C ALA A 87 1.12 -8.03 1.64
N ILE A 88 -0.20 -8.24 1.75
CA ILE A 88 -1.06 -7.51 2.69
C ILE A 88 -0.70 -7.86 4.15
N GLU A 89 -0.39 -9.13 4.43
CA GLU A 89 -0.11 -9.60 5.79
C GLU A 89 1.11 -8.89 6.42
N PRO A 90 2.26 -8.75 5.72
CA PRO A 90 3.36 -7.90 6.20
C PRO A 90 2.95 -6.45 6.47
N VAL A 91 2.12 -5.84 5.60
CA VAL A 91 1.66 -4.46 5.81
C VAL A 91 0.82 -4.35 7.08
N ILE A 92 -0.13 -5.27 7.28
CA ILE A 92 -0.92 -5.39 8.52
C ILE A 92 -0.01 -5.60 9.74
N GLY A 93 1.00 -6.46 9.62
CA GLY A 93 2.02 -6.68 10.63
C GLY A 93 2.72 -5.37 11.02
N HIS A 94 3.27 -4.65 10.04
CA HIS A 94 3.94 -3.36 10.25
C HIS A 94 3.02 -2.32 10.88
N MET A 95 1.73 -2.26 10.53
CA MET A 95 0.82 -1.31 11.18
C MET A 95 0.49 -1.71 12.62
N LYS A 96 0.44 -3.00 12.93
CA LYS A 96 0.26 -3.48 14.31
C LYS A 96 1.49 -3.19 15.18
N THR A 97 2.69 -3.41 14.67
CA THR A 97 3.94 -3.22 15.41
C THR A 97 4.39 -1.76 15.43
N ASP A 98 4.45 -1.11 14.26
CA ASP A 98 5.07 0.20 14.05
C ASP A 98 4.03 1.34 14.00
N GLY A 99 2.77 1.00 13.71
CA GLY A 99 1.65 1.94 13.62
C GLY A 99 0.78 2.00 14.85
N HIS A 100 1.14 1.28 15.93
CA HIS A 100 0.33 1.17 17.16
C HIS A 100 -1.14 0.79 16.94
N LEU A 101 -1.45 0.11 15.83
CA LEU A 101 -2.82 -0.30 15.54
C LEU A 101 -3.39 -1.23 16.65
N GLY A 102 -2.51 -1.96 17.36
CA GLY A 102 -2.87 -2.79 18.51
C GLY A 102 -2.93 -2.06 19.86
N ARG A 103 -2.61 -0.76 19.91
CA ARG A 103 -2.55 0.05 21.14
C ARG A 103 -3.27 1.37 20.89
N ASN A 104 -4.60 1.35 20.98
CA ASN A 104 -5.38 2.57 20.91
C ASN A 104 -5.39 3.28 22.28
N PHE A 105 -4.90 4.53 22.31
CA PHE A 105 -4.93 5.39 23.50
C PHE A 105 -6.14 6.34 23.51
N LEU A 106 -6.92 6.36 22.43
CA LEU A 106 -8.13 7.16 22.29
C LEU A 106 -9.35 6.35 22.78
N LEU A 107 -10.29 7.05 23.40
CA LEU A 107 -11.47 6.45 24.03
C LEU A 107 -12.59 6.18 23.01
N GLY A 108 -13.24 5.03 23.18
CA GLY A 108 -14.49 4.69 22.49
C GLY A 108 -14.35 4.36 21.00
N VAL A 109 -15.50 4.21 20.34
CA VAL A 109 -15.60 3.81 18.92
C VAL A 109 -15.01 4.87 17.99
N ASP A 110 -15.16 6.14 18.34
CA ASP A 110 -14.60 7.26 17.56
C ASP A 110 -13.08 7.29 17.69
N GLY A 111 -12.55 7.06 18.89
CA GLY A 111 -11.12 6.91 19.10
C GLY A 111 -10.53 5.76 18.29
N ASP A 112 -11.22 4.62 18.25
CA ASP A 112 -10.91 3.48 17.40
C ASP A 112 -10.86 3.89 15.92
N ALA A 113 -11.87 4.60 15.42
CA ALA A 113 -11.90 5.09 14.03
C ALA A 113 -10.71 6.00 13.71
N ILE A 114 -10.39 6.94 14.59
CA ILE A 114 -9.27 7.87 14.44
C ILE A 114 -7.94 7.11 14.44
N ASN A 115 -7.73 6.19 15.39
CA ASN A 115 -6.51 5.41 15.49
C ASN A 115 -6.27 4.55 14.23
N ALA A 116 -7.32 3.93 13.68
CA ALA A 116 -7.22 3.22 12.41
C ALA A 116 -6.73 4.13 11.27
N VAL A 117 -7.32 5.32 11.11
CA VAL A 117 -6.90 6.26 10.06
C VAL A 117 -5.46 6.71 10.28
N LEU A 118 -5.09 7.10 11.50
CA LEU A 118 -3.74 7.57 11.82
C LEU A 118 -2.67 6.48 11.63
N ALA A 119 -2.98 5.22 11.95
CA ALA A 119 -2.08 4.10 11.70
C ALA A 119 -1.79 3.93 10.19
N GLY A 120 -2.82 4.05 9.35
CA GLY A 120 -2.70 4.01 7.89
C GLY A 120 -1.89 5.20 7.33
N VAL A 121 -2.16 6.41 7.82
CA VAL A 121 -1.40 7.62 7.45
C VAL A 121 0.07 7.48 7.86
N GLY A 122 0.34 7.05 9.09
CA GLY A 122 1.69 6.84 9.60
C GLY A 122 2.47 5.81 8.77
N HIS A 123 1.81 4.77 8.27
CA HIS A 123 2.43 3.82 7.34
C HIS A 123 2.85 4.49 6.04
N ASN A 124 1.96 5.26 5.41
CA ASN A 124 2.26 5.98 4.18
C ASN A 124 3.41 6.99 4.37
N LEU A 125 3.42 7.73 5.48
CA LEU A 125 4.50 8.66 5.81
C LEU A 125 5.85 7.96 6.00
N ARG A 126 5.88 6.75 6.59
CA ARG A 126 7.11 5.94 6.68
C ARG A 126 7.62 5.52 5.31
N LEU A 127 6.74 5.17 4.37
CA LEU A 127 7.13 4.86 2.98
C LEU A 127 7.71 6.09 2.29
N LEU A 128 7.03 7.24 2.39
CA LEU A 128 7.48 8.50 1.82
C LEU A 128 8.85 8.91 2.37
N ARG A 129 9.04 8.81 3.69
CA ARG A 129 10.33 9.11 4.35
C ARG A 129 11.45 8.23 3.83
N ARG A 130 11.23 6.91 3.71
CA ARG A 130 12.24 5.97 3.16
C ARG A 130 12.60 6.33 1.72
N TRP A 131 11.61 6.72 0.91
CA TRP A 131 11.84 7.15 -0.46
C TRP A 131 12.65 8.45 -0.53
N LEU A 132 12.29 9.47 0.25
CA LEU A 132 12.99 10.75 0.29
C LEU A 132 14.45 10.61 0.72
N ILE A 133 14.73 9.78 1.73
CA ILE A 133 16.12 9.50 2.18
C ILE A 133 16.91 8.88 1.03
N ARG A 134 16.34 7.89 0.33
CA ARG A 134 17.03 7.21 -0.77
C ARG A 134 17.27 8.13 -1.96
N PHE A 135 16.31 9.02 -2.26
CA PHE A 135 16.46 10.06 -3.26
C PHE A 135 17.57 11.05 -2.90
N LEU A 136 17.59 11.53 -1.65
CA LEU A 136 18.63 12.46 -1.16
C LEU A 136 20.02 11.82 -1.24
N CYS A 137 20.18 10.57 -0.81
CA CYS A 137 21.45 9.84 -0.93
C CYS A 137 21.91 9.71 -2.39
N ALA A 138 20.99 9.40 -3.31
CA ALA A 138 21.32 9.30 -4.74
C ALA A 138 21.72 10.67 -5.33
N LEU A 139 21.03 11.73 -4.95
CA LEU A 139 21.36 13.10 -5.37
C LEU A 139 22.75 13.52 -4.87
N LEU A 140 23.05 13.28 -3.59
CA LEU A 140 24.36 13.59 -3.01
C LEU A 140 25.48 12.78 -3.67
N ALA A 141 25.26 11.50 -3.95
CA ALA A 141 26.23 10.66 -4.66
C ALA A 141 26.49 11.16 -6.09
N TRP A 142 25.43 11.58 -6.79
CA TRP A 142 25.56 12.15 -8.14
C TRP A 142 26.33 13.48 -8.14
N LEU A 143 26.00 14.40 -7.22
CA LEU A 143 26.72 15.66 -7.05
C LEU A 143 28.19 15.43 -6.71
N TYR A 144 28.49 14.46 -5.83
CA TYR A 144 29.85 14.10 -5.47
C TYR A 144 30.65 13.56 -6.68
N ALA A 145 30.03 12.70 -7.48
CA ALA A 145 30.66 12.15 -8.69
C ALA A 145 30.90 13.23 -9.76
N ALA A 146 29.94 14.13 -9.96
CA ALA A 146 30.07 15.26 -10.90
C ALA A 146 31.21 16.22 -10.51
N ASN A 147 31.42 16.43 -9.21
CA ASN A 147 32.48 17.29 -8.70
C ASN A 147 33.88 16.63 -8.74
N ARG A 148 33.96 15.33 -9.08
CA ARG A 148 35.21 14.58 -9.24
C ARG A 148 35.71 14.48 -10.68
N SER A 149 35.04 15.07 -11.67
CA SER A 149 35.55 15.12 -13.04
C SER A 149 36.94 15.77 -13.03
N PRO A 150 38.01 15.04 -13.41
CA PRO A 150 39.35 15.62 -13.46
C PRO A 150 39.37 16.67 -14.57
N SER A 151 39.94 17.83 -14.27
CA SER A 151 40.40 18.74 -15.30
C SER A 151 41.23 17.92 -16.30
N LEU A 152 40.75 17.82 -17.54
CA LEU A 152 41.55 17.35 -18.65
C LEU A 152 42.72 18.32 -18.75
N SER A 153 43.83 17.99 -18.07
CA SER A 153 45.13 18.60 -18.31
C SER A 153 45.43 18.36 -19.78
N PHE A 154 45.20 19.40 -20.59
CA PHE A 154 45.70 19.46 -21.94
C PHE A 154 47.22 19.35 -21.84
N ALA A 155 47.73 18.14 -22.06
CA ALA A 155 49.13 17.87 -22.18
C ALA A 155 49.68 18.76 -23.30
N HIS A 156 50.42 19.80 -22.91
CA HIS A 156 51.19 20.66 -23.78
C HIS A 156 52.22 19.78 -24.49
N ARG A 157 51.87 19.29 -25.68
CA ARG A 157 52.79 18.58 -26.56
C ARG A 157 53.72 19.64 -27.15
N GLN A 158 54.85 19.91 -26.48
CA GLN A 158 55.97 20.59 -27.12
C GLN A 158 56.49 19.66 -28.21
N ILE A 159 56.36 20.10 -29.46
CA ILE A 159 57.04 19.52 -30.61
C ILE A 159 58.22 20.45 -30.87
N THR A 160 59.41 19.98 -30.50
CA THR A 160 60.68 20.40 -31.09
C THR A 160 61.05 19.41 -32.18
#